data_AF-A0A2N3FQX6-F1
#
_entry.id   AF-A0A2N3FQX6-F1
#
_cell.length_a   1.000
_cell.length_b   1.000
_cell.length_c   1.000
_cell.angle_alpha   90.00
_cell.angle_beta   90.00
_cell.angle_gamma   90.00
#
_symmetry.space_group_name_H-M   'P 1'
#
loop_
_entity.id
_entity.type
_entity.pdbx_description
1 polymer ?
#
loop_
_entity_poly.entity_id
_entity_poly.type
_entity_poly.pdbx_seq_one_letter_code
_entity_poly.pdbx_strand_id
1 'polypeptide(L)'
;MDPEVYAPSACIASRAAELYFVEGASQREICDRLGVSVSTVSRLVNRAREESLVSIAIAEPYASCLRLERDLKAAYHLKEVLVPPNLSPD
;
A
#
# COMPACT_ATOMS: atom_id res chain seq x y z
N MET A 1 -10.62 -0.03 32.27
CA MET A 1 -9.65 -0.30 31.18
C MET A 1 -10.32 0.16 29.92
N ASP A 2 -9.99 1.37 29.47
CA ASP A 2 -10.62 1.98 28.29
C ASP A 2 -10.26 1.19 27.03
N PRO A 3 -11.24 0.79 26.21
CA PRO A 3 -11.02 0.08 24.96
C PRO A 3 -10.12 0.84 23.96
N GLU A 4 -10.03 2.16 24.09
CA GLU A 4 -9.18 3.02 23.26
C GLU A 4 -7.68 2.78 23.44
N VAL A 5 -7.26 2.26 24.60
CA VAL A 5 -5.83 2.07 24.92
C VAL A 5 -5.28 0.75 24.33
N TYR A 6 -6.14 -0.15 23.83
CA TYR A 6 -5.75 -1.44 23.24
C TYR A 6 -6.10 -1.61 21.75
N ALA A 7 -6.43 -0.54 21.03
CA ALA A 7 -6.13 -0.52 19.61
C ALA A 7 -4.61 -0.42 19.49
N PRO A 8 -3.90 -1.26 18.70
CA PRO A 8 -2.52 -0.96 18.35
C PRO A 8 -2.51 0.48 17.84
N SER A 9 -1.93 1.40 18.61
CA SER A 9 -2.15 2.84 18.43
C SER A 9 -1.85 3.19 16.99
N ALA A 10 -2.60 4.07 16.33
CA ALA A 10 -2.34 4.45 14.92
C ALA A 10 -0.85 4.73 14.66
N CYS A 11 -0.14 5.27 15.66
CA CYS A 11 1.32 5.39 15.73
C CYS A 11 2.11 4.12 15.38
N ILE A 12 1.81 2.95 15.95
CA ILE A 12 2.54 1.70 15.68
C ILE A 12 2.25 1.17 14.27
N ALA A 13 1.03 1.37 13.77
CA ALA A 13 0.68 1.06 12.39
C ALA A 13 1.43 1.98 11.40
N SER A 14 1.46 3.29 11.66
CA SER A 14 2.24 4.25 10.88
C SER A 14 3.74 3.94 10.90
N ARG A 15 4.29 3.56 12.06
CA ARG A 15 5.71 3.16 12.18
C ARG A 15 6.00 1.90 11.36
N ALA A 16 5.15 0.89 11.44
CA ALA A 16 5.32 -0.33 10.63
C ALA A 16 5.25 -0.01 9.13
N ALA A 17 4.37 0.90 8.72
CA ALA A 17 4.25 1.35 7.33
C ALA A 17 5.47 2.16 6.86
N GLU A 18 6.01 3.08 7.68
CA GLU A 18 7.26 3.80 7.40
C GLU A 18 8.42 2.82 7.16
N LEU A 19 8.66 1.90 8.09
CA LEU A 19 9.72 0.91 7.97
C LEU A 19 9.58 0.07 6.69
N TYR A 20 8.35 -0.28 6.32
CA TYR A 20 8.08 -1.12 5.15
C TYR A 20 8.18 -0.35 3.82
N PHE A 21 7.47 0.78 3.68
CA PHE A 21 7.37 1.50 2.41
C PHE A 21 8.50 2.51 2.16
N VAL A 22 9.03 3.11 3.23
CA VAL A 22 10.06 4.16 3.12
C VAL A 22 11.44 3.57 3.28
N GLU A 23 11.65 2.76 4.31
CA GLU A 23 12.98 2.18 4.57
C GLU A 23 13.24 0.86 3.83
N GLY A 24 12.20 0.24 3.24
CA GLY A 24 12.34 -1.02 2.53
C GLY A 24 12.68 -2.21 3.43
N ALA A 25 12.44 -2.11 4.73
CA ALA A 25 12.70 -3.18 5.68
C ALA A 25 11.78 -4.38 5.43
N SER A 26 12.34 -5.58 5.49
CA SER A 26 11.57 -6.81 5.45
C SER A 26 10.67 -6.93 6.68
N GLN A 27 9.57 -7.69 6.57
CA GLN A 27 8.69 -7.91 7.73
C GLN A 27 9.42 -8.50 8.93
N ARG A 28 10.47 -9.30 8.71
CA ARG A 28 11.28 -9.89 9.77
C ARG A 28 12.15 -8.84 10.49
N GLU A 29 12.79 -7.94 9.75
CA GLU A 29 13.52 -6.82 10.36
C GLU A 29 12.59 -5.89 11.13
N ILE A 30 11.35 -5.69 10.63
CA ILE A 30 10.33 -4.92 11.33
C ILE A 30 9.90 -5.61 12.63
N CYS A 31 9.79 -6.94 12.64
CA CYS A 31 9.53 -7.71 13.87
C CYS A 31 10.59 -7.45 14.92
N ASP A 32 11.86 -7.53 14.53
CA ASP A 32 12.99 -7.34 15.44
C ASP A 32 13.02 -5.90 15.99
N ARG A 33 12.65 -4.91 15.17
CA ARG A 33 12.59 -3.49 15.59
C ARG A 33 11.39 -3.15 16.46
N LEU A 34 10.22 -3.75 16.19
CA LEU A 34 8.96 -3.42 16.89
C LEU A 34 8.64 -4.39 18.04
N GLY A 35 9.38 -5.49 18.18
CA GLY A 35 9.14 -6.49 19.22
C GLY A 35 7.82 -7.24 19.06
N VAL A 36 7.34 -7.41 17.82
CA VAL A 36 6.06 -8.06 17.51
C VAL A 36 6.22 -9.19 16.49
N SER A 37 5.24 -10.07 16.41
CA SER A 37 5.26 -11.18 15.45
C SER A 37 5.11 -10.70 14.00
N VAL A 38 5.52 -11.54 13.04
CA VAL A 38 5.39 -11.25 11.59
C VAL A 38 3.93 -11.06 11.18
N SER A 39 3.02 -11.86 11.75
CA SER A 39 1.58 -11.70 11.49
C SER A 39 1.06 -10.37 12.04
N THR A 40 1.58 -9.89 13.17
CA THR A 40 1.29 -8.56 13.71
C THR A 40 1.80 -7.47 12.78
N VAL A 41 3.05 -7.55 12.29
CA VAL A 41 3.60 -6.58 11.32
C VAL A 41 2.72 -6.49 10.07
N SER A 42 2.36 -7.63 9.49
CA SER A 42 1.47 -7.68 8.32
C SER A 42 0.13 -6.99 8.60
N ARG A 43 -0.48 -7.27 9.76
CA ARG A 43 -1.71 -6.60 10.21
C ARG A 43 -1.55 -5.08 10.37
N LEU A 44 -0.43 -4.63 10.92
CA LEU A 44 -0.15 -3.21 11.14
C LEU A 44 0.04 -2.45 9.82
N VAL A 45 0.80 -3.03 8.87
CA VAL A 45 1.00 -2.45 7.54
C VAL A 45 -0.32 -2.37 6.76
N ASN A 46 -1.15 -3.42 6.83
CA ASN A 46 -2.47 -3.41 6.19
C ASN A 46 -3.42 -2.41 6.86
N ARG A 47 -3.46 -2.36 8.20
CA ARG A 47 -4.23 -1.37 8.94
C ARG A 47 -3.84 0.05 8.53
N ALA A 48 -2.55 0.35 8.38
CA ALA A 48 -2.11 1.68 7.95
C ALA A 48 -2.66 2.08 6.57
N ARG A 49 -2.90 1.12 5.67
CA ARG A 49 -3.57 1.36 4.38
C ARG A 49 -5.08 1.52 4.55
N GLU A 50 -5.72 0.60 5.27
CA GLU A 50 -7.17 0.57 5.48
C GLU A 50 -7.67 1.84 6.20
N GLU A 51 -6.92 2.32 7.19
CA GLU A 51 -7.21 3.54 7.95
C GLU A 51 -6.66 4.81 7.29
N SER A 52 -6.15 4.72 6.05
CA SER A 52 -5.58 5.86 5.30
C SER A 52 -4.45 6.62 6.04
N LEU A 53 -3.71 5.93 6.90
CA LEU A 53 -2.50 6.46 7.55
C LEU A 53 -1.32 6.56 6.57
N VAL A 54 -1.36 5.78 5.49
CA VAL A 54 -0.41 5.84 4.38
C VAL A 54 -1.16 5.78 3.05
N SER A 55 -0.65 6.49 2.04
CA SER A 55 -1.16 6.45 0.67
C SER A 55 -0.01 6.17 -0.30
N ILE A 56 -0.29 5.33 -1.31
CA ILE A 56 0.66 5.01 -2.38
C ILE A 56 0.11 5.62 -3.66
N ALA A 57 0.88 6.52 -4.26
CA ALA A 57 0.56 7.10 -5.55
C ALA A 57 1.46 6.48 -6.63
N ILE A 58 0.85 6.11 -7.75
CA ILE A 58 1.59 5.79 -8.98
C ILE A 58 1.78 7.09 -9.74
N ALA A 59 2.98 7.31 -10.27
CA ALA A 59 3.29 8.51 -11.04
C ALA A 59 2.62 8.49 -12.43
N GLU A 60 2.27 9.66 -12.95
CA GLU A 60 1.89 9.82 -14.35
C GLU A 60 3.11 9.66 -15.28
N PRO A 61 2.94 9.18 -16.53
CA PRO A 61 1.67 8.83 -17.18
C PRO A 61 1.10 7.45 -16.82
N TYR A 62 1.84 6.63 -16.07
CA TYR A 62 1.45 5.24 -15.81
C TYR A 62 0.17 5.10 -14.99
N ALA A 63 -0.09 6.03 -14.06
CA ALA A 63 -1.35 6.05 -13.32
C ALA A 63 -2.57 6.16 -14.25
N SER A 64 -2.50 7.02 -15.27
CA SER A 64 -3.54 7.13 -16.29
C SER A 64 -3.68 5.88 -17.15
N CYS A 65 -2.56 5.27 -17.57
CA CYS A 65 -2.56 4.01 -18.32
C CYS A 65 -3.26 2.89 -17.54
N LEU A 66 -2.88 2.66 -16.29
CA LEU A 66 -3.46 1.63 -15.43
C LEU A 66 -4.94 1.88 -15.12
N ARG A 67 -5.36 3.15 -15.04
CA ARG A 67 -6.78 3.51 -14.92
C ARG A 67 -7.52 3.12 -16.20
N LEU A 68 -7.01 3.51 -17.36
CA LEU A 68 -7.63 3.19 -18.65
C LEU A 68 -7.70 1.68 -18.91
N GLU A 69 -6.67 0.91 -18.56
CA GLU A 69 -6.67 -0.56 -18.64
C GLU A 69 -7.84 -1.16 -17.85
N ARG A 70 -8.03 -0.72 -16.60
CA ARG A 70 -9.12 -1.18 -15.73
C ARG A 70 -10.49 -0.81 -16.30
N ASP A 71 -10.64 0.42 -16.76
CA ASP A 71 -11.90 0.94 -17.31
C ASP A 71 -12.30 0.19 -18.58
N LEU A 72 -11.36 0.00 -19.53
CA LEU A 72 -11.60 -0.76 -20.76
C LEU A 72 -11.90 -2.23 -20.48
N LYS A 73 -11.15 -2.85 -19.56
CA LYS A 73 -11.38 -4.25 -19.19
C LYS A 73 -12.78 -4.45 -18.63
N ALA A 74 -13.23 -3.56 -17.75
CA ALA A 74 -14.57 -3.61 -17.15
C ALA A 74 -15.67 -3.33 -18.17
N ALA A 75 -15.51 -2.30 -19.01
CA ALA A 75 -16.53 -1.88 -19.99
C ALA A 75 -16.79 -2.93 -21.08
N TYR A 76 -15.75 -3.65 -21.52
CA TYR A 76 -15.82 -4.59 -22.64
C TYR A 76 -15.71 -6.06 -22.21
N HIS A 77 -15.68 -6.35 -20.90
CA HIS A 77 -15.52 -7.70 -20.34
C HIS A 77 -14.32 -8.47 -20.91
N LEU A 78 -13.22 -7.75 -21.17
CA LEU A 78 -12.03 -8.32 -21.78
C LEU A 78 -11.26 -9.18 -20.77
N LYS A 79 -10.58 -10.21 -21.26
CA LYS A 79 -9.69 -11.03 -20.42
C LYS A 79 -8.51 -10.20 -19.89
N GLU A 80 -7.95 -9.36 -20.76
CA GLU A 80 -6.74 -8.58 -20.51
C GLU A 80 -6.73 -7.32 -21.39
N VAL A 81 -6.17 -6.23 -20.87
CA VAL A 81 -5.98 -4.96 -21.57
C VAL A 81 -4.62 -4.40 -21.13
N LEU A 82 -3.85 -3.90 -22.08
CA LEU A 82 -2.58 -3.21 -21.84
C LEU A 82 -2.62 -1.86 -22.56
N VAL A 83 -2.34 -0.78 -21.84
CA VAL A 83 -2.27 0.58 -22.38
C VAL A 83 -0.85 1.10 -22.16
N PRO A 84 0.01 1.14 -23.19
CA PRO A 84 1.32 1.74 -23.05
C PRO A 84 1.20 3.27 -22.94
N PRO A 85 2.08 3.94 -22.18
CA PRO A 85 2.16 5.40 -22.21
C PRO A 85 2.63 5.87 -23.60
N ASN A 86 2.08 7.00 -24.06
CA ASN A 86 2.65 7.67 -25.23
C ASN A 86 3.92 8.40 -24.80
N LEU A 87 5.08 7.85 -25.18
CA LEU A 87 6.40 8.42 -24.87
C LEU A 87 6.98 9.19 -26.06
N SER A 88 6.20 9.43 -27.11
CA SER A 88 6.64 10.24 -28.24
C SER A 88 6.83 11.68 -27.74
N PRO A 89 8.03 12.28 -27.88
CA PRO A 89 8.16 13.72 -27.78
C PRO A 89 7.37 14.33 -28.94
N ASP A 90 6.50 15.29 -28.64
CA ASP A 90 5.88 16.15 -29.67
C ASP A 90 6.96 16.85 -30.52
#